data_AF-A0A1J8QVR9-F1
#
_entry.id   AF-A0A1J8QVR9-F1
#
_cell.length_a   1.000
_cell.length_b   1.000
_cell.length_c   1.000
_cell.angle_alpha   90.00
_cell.angle_beta   90.00
_cell.angle_gamma   90.00
#
_symmetry.space_group_name_H-M   'P 1'
#
loop_
_entity.id
_entity.type
_entity.pdbx_description
1 polymer ?
#
loop_
_entity_poly.entity_id
_entity_poly.type
_entity_poly.pdbx_seq_one_letter_code
_entity_poly.pdbx_strand_id
1 'polypeptide(L)'
;MRFILVSTILLAQVFTVLSQQAQSPYQGAPSCEEYARQKGHPTDGWKVVLDSNGQPKCRREDVKEICFGVDYIDADTNIYGCCQDASGLTWINAPAKLAKCCATGHAWSYDKALGPAQGGCCTTGSIMQNGQCIQQPPSRVDCPPGLYMQDGKCVPLTGPGPVHCGNGNGRVEPASPCTSYPICGRGKYLGIKYGHCYILSFGDGLQLGTTRENTLYVKGGFFNDIPFKVCNSTTDCSLGKTVEVGESFYLQDQQGRYNDPQGTKGWIDNAYNGAHIGFTLDANSAGTFGGVPTCAGGECAIQLLGGPNKGGISPACPTATPGVSFYANPKIRDPVRFSEVTCDDYEVPPTSGISQNVQY
;
A
#
# COMPACT_ATOMS: atom_id res chain seq x y z
N MET A 1 68.70 -63.24 45.54
CA MET A 1 67.52 -63.74 46.29
C MET A 1 66.42 -62.69 46.19
N ARG A 2 65.22 -63.10 45.74
CA ARG A 2 63.85 -62.69 46.14
C ARG A 2 63.59 -61.19 46.43
N PHE A 3 62.80 -60.47 45.61
CA PHE A 3 61.32 -60.25 45.70
C PHE A 3 60.90 -59.68 47.08
N ILE A 4 60.27 -58.49 47.24
CA ILE A 4 58.85 -58.15 46.95
C ILE A 4 58.56 -56.63 47.23
N LEU A 5 57.70 -56.02 46.39
CA LEU A 5 56.76 -54.86 46.51
C LEU A 5 57.17 -53.51 47.15
N VAL A 6 57.10 -52.44 46.34
CA VAL A 6 56.26 -51.27 46.65
C VAL A 6 55.45 -50.90 45.39
N SER A 7 54.15 -51.03 45.53
CA SER A 7 53.12 -50.67 44.55
C SER A 7 52.87 -49.16 44.52
N THR A 8 52.40 -48.71 43.36
CA THR A 8 51.45 -47.60 43.14
C THR A 8 51.89 -46.17 43.49
N ILE A 9 52.21 -45.38 42.45
CA ILE A 9 51.60 -44.09 42.06
C ILE A 9 52.62 -43.29 41.22
N LEU A 10 52.12 -42.62 40.16
CA LEU A 10 52.82 -41.74 39.20
C LEU A 10 53.38 -42.38 37.91
N LEU A 11 52.54 -43.14 37.20
CA LEU A 11 52.63 -43.29 35.74
C LEU A 11 51.21 -43.22 35.16
N ALA A 12 50.63 -42.02 35.15
CA ALA A 12 49.38 -41.70 34.48
C ALA A 12 49.38 -40.23 34.04
N GLN A 13 50.30 -39.88 33.15
CA GLN A 13 50.25 -38.60 32.42
C GLN A 13 50.59 -38.76 30.94
N VAL A 14 50.12 -39.83 30.29
CA VAL A 14 50.06 -39.89 28.82
C VAL A 14 48.95 -40.87 28.44
N PHE A 15 47.67 -40.57 28.70
CA PHE A 15 46.48 -41.17 28.04
C PHE A 15 45.19 -40.54 28.63
N THR A 16 45.02 -39.22 28.45
CA THR A 16 43.73 -38.51 28.66
C THR A 16 43.53 -37.39 27.63
N VAL A 17 44.13 -37.54 26.45
CA VAL A 17 43.89 -36.65 25.30
C VAL A 17 43.39 -37.51 24.15
N LEU A 18 42.17 -38.04 24.26
CA LEU A 18 41.37 -38.61 23.16
C LEU A 18 39.93 -39.00 23.57
N SER A 19 39.33 -38.29 24.53
CA SER A 19 37.88 -38.41 24.81
C SER A 19 37.20 -37.08 25.12
N GLN A 20 37.77 -35.95 24.66
CA GLN A 20 37.11 -34.64 24.69
C GLN A 20 37.07 -34.04 23.27
N GLN A 21 36.59 -34.83 22.31
CA GLN A 21 36.04 -34.27 21.07
C GLN A 21 34.54 -34.06 21.29
N ALA A 22 34.15 -32.86 21.72
CA ALA A 22 32.90 -32.18 21.36
C ALA A 22 32.71 -30.84 22.12
N GLN A 23 33.76 -30.04 22.36
CA GLN A 23 33.55 -28.68 22.88
C GLN A 23 34.51 -27.70 22.20
N SER A 24 33.98 -27.01 21.19
CA SER A 24 34.48 -25.74 20.66
C SER A 24 33.33 -25.06 19.89
N PRO A 25 33.38 -23.75 19.60
CA PRO A 25 33.43 -22.61 20.50
C PRO A 25 32.35 -21.58 20.09
N TYR A 26 31.50 -21.09 20.99
CA TYR A 26 30.72 -19.87 20.70
C TYR A 26 30.61 -19.05 21.98
N GLN A 27 31.25 -17.88 21.98
CA GLN A 27 30.91 -16.79 22.90
C GLN A 27 29.40 -16.58 22.76
N GLY A 28 28.69 -16.90 23.84
CA GLY A 28 27.28 -17.27 23.80
C GLY A 28 26.44 -16.18 23.15
N ALA A 29 25.80 -16.53 22.03
CA ALA A 29 24.55 -15.88 21.67
C ALA A 29 23.64 -15.93 22.92
N PRO A 30 22.89 -14.84 23.23
CA PRO A 30 22.01 -14.83 24.38
C PRO A 30 21.11 -16.06 24.32
N SER A 31 20.92 -16.73 25.47
CA SER A 31 19.99 -17.85 25.53
C SER A 31 18.62 -17.40 25.01
N CYS A 32 17.79 -18.32 24.52
CA CYS A 32 16.49 -17.90 23.97
C CYS A 32 15.60 -17.20 25.01
N GLU A 33 15.82 -17.51 26.29
CA GLU A 33 15.23 -16.85 27.45
C GLU A 33 15.81 -15.44 27.69
N GLU A 34 17.11 -15.23 27.46
CA GLU A 34 17.72 -13.88 27.51
C GLU A 34 17.27 -13.02 26.32
N TYR A 35 17.16 -13.61 25.13
CA TYR A 35 16.56 -12.95 23.97
C TYR A 35 15.11 -12.54 24.26
N ALA A 36 14.31 -13.46 24.84
CA ALA A 36 12.94 -13.17 25.27
C ALA A 36 12.90 -12.02 26.30
N ARG A 37 13.78 -12.05 27.30
CA ARG A 37 13.88 -11.00 28.33
C ARG A 37 14.23 -9.63 27.75
N GLN A 38 15.18 -9.55 26.82
CA GLN A 38 15.55 -8.30 26.15
C GLN A 38 14.42 -7.71 25.30
N LYS A 39 13.50 -8.55 24.85
CA LYS A 39 12.35 -8.17 24.03
C LYS A 39 11.04 -8.01 24.83
N GLY A 40 11.09 -8.14 26.16
CA GLY A 40 9.92 -8.01 27.03
C GLY A 40 8.94 -9.18 26.95
N HIS A 41 9.39 -10.36 26.51
CA HIS A 41 8.58 -11.56 26.39
C HIS A 41 8.64 -12.42 27.67
N PRO A 42 7.64 -13.30 27.90
CA PRO A 42 7.72 -14.35 28.91
C PRO A 42 8.99 -15.19 28.71
N THR A 43 9.73 -15.47 29.77
CA THR A 43 11.04 -16.14 29.68
C THR A 43 10.94 -17.66 29.69
N ASP A 44 9.73 -18.22 29.73
CA ASP A 44 9.45 -19.65 29.76
C ASP A 44 9.08 -20.21 28.37
N GLY A 45 9.41 -21.48 28.13
CA GLY A 45 9.01 -22.23 26.95
C GLY A 45 9.75 -21.87 25.65
N TRP A 46 10.89 -21.18 25.67
CA TRP A 46 11.65 -20.87 24.45
C TRP A 46 12.71 -21.95 24.16
N LYS A 47 12.81 -22.38 22.89
CA LYS A 47 13.83 -23.31 22.39
C LYS A 47 14.53 -22.77 21.14
N VAL A 48 15.73 -23.25 20.88
CA VAL A 48 16.45 -23.01 19.62
C VAL A 48 15.86 -23.93 18.55
N VAL A 49 15.39 -23.36 17.46
CA VAL A 49 14.96 -24.05 16.23
C VAL A 49 15.84 -23.60 15.07
N LEU A 50 15.98 -24.43 14.04
CA LEU A 50 16.67 -24.05 12.81
C LEU A 50 15.67 -23.47 11.80
N ASP A 51 16.03 -22.38 11.13
CA ASP A 51 15.23 -21.84 10.03
C ASP A 51 15.42 -22.66 8.73
N SER A 52 14.72 -22.25 7.65
CA SER A 52 14.79 -22.91 6.34
C SER A 52 16.19 -22.91 5.70
N ASN A 53 17.10 -22.08 6.22
CA ASN A 53 18.48 -21.95 5.78
C ASN A 53 19.46 -22.62 6.76
N GLY A 54 18.96 -23.31 7.79
CA GLY A 54 19.76 -23.98 8.82
C GLY A 54 20.34 -23.05 9.88
N GLN A 55 19.86 -21.80 10.01
CA GLN A 55 20.34 -20.86 11.04
C GLN A 55 19.56 -21.01 12.35
N PRO A 56 20.24 -20.94 13.51
CA PRO A 56 19.58 -21.05 14.82
C PRO A 56 18.72 -19.81 15.13
N LYS A 57 17.50 -20.05 15.57
CA LYS A 57 16.49 -19.05 15.90
C LYS A 57 15.72 -19.44 17.16
N CYS A 58 15.34 -18.48 17.99
CA CYS A 58 14.56 -18.74 19.19
C CYS A 58 13.05 -18.79 18.90
N ARG A 59 12.37 -19.86 19.31
CA ARG A 59 10.92 -20.05 19.15
C ARG A 59 10.31 -20.65 20.41
N ARG A 60 9.10 -20.23 20.76
CA ARG A 60 8.38 -20.77 21.92
C ARG A 60 7.69 -22.11 21.58
N GLU A 61 7.67 -23.04 22.52
CA GLU A 61 7.35 -24.46 22.38
C GLU A 61 5.88 -24.74 22.07
N ASP A 62 5.00 -23.76 22.33
CA ASP A 62 3.59 -23.72 21.95
C ASP A 62 3.34 -23.44 20.45
N VAL A 63 4.39 -23.10 19.69
CA VAL A 63 4.32 -22.92 18.24
C VAL A 63 4.71 -24.24 17.55
N LYS A 64 3.71 -24.97 17.02
CA LYS A 64 3.89 -26.24 16.29
C LYS A 64 5.14 -26.20 15.40
N GLU A 65 5.96 -27.24 15.52
CA GLU A 65 7.32 -27.37 15.00
C GLU A 65 7.42 -27.30 13.47
N ILE A 66 6.29 -27.38 12.76
CA ILE A 66 6.17 -27.21 11.31
C ILE A 66 4.98 -26.29 11.05
N CYS A 67 5.23 -25.13 10.44
CA CYS A 67 4.15 -24.28 9.97
C CYS A 67 3.63 -24.83 8.64
N PHE A 68 2.41 -25.35 8.64
CA PHE A 68 1.71 -25.80 7.43
C PHE A 68 0.97 -24.67 6.72
N GLY A 69 1.39 -23.42 6.94
CA GLY A 69 0.74 -22.20 6.46
C GLY A 69 1.73 -21.04 6.36
N VAL A 70 1.30 -19.82 6.69
CA VAL A 70 2.15 -18.62 6.58
C VAL A 70 2.72 -18.22 7.94
N ASP A 71 4.05 -18.21 8.05
CA ASP A 71 4.75 -17.70 9.22
C ASP A 71 4.61 -16.17 9.33
N TYR A 72 4.26 -15.68 10.51
CA TYR A 72 4.18 -14.25 10.80
C TYR A 72 4.66 -13.95 12.23
N ILE A 73 4.83 -12.67 12.53
CA ILE A 73 5.08 -12.15 13.87
C ILE A 73 3.79 -11.44 14.27
N ASP A 74 3.15 -11.86 15.35
CA ASP A 74 1.93 -11.21 15.82
C ASP A 74 2.26 -9.77 16.25
N ALA A 75 1.54 -8.79 15.70
CA ALA A 75 1.93 -7.39 15.87
C ALA A 75 1.73 -6.81 17.28
N ASP A 76 0.99 -7.48 18.17
CA ASP A 76 0.78 -6.99 19.55
C ASP A 76 1.74 -7.67 20.51
N THR A 77 1.93 -8.98 20.32
CA THR A 77 2.76 -9.81 21.21
C THR A 77 4.20 -9.93 20.73
N ASN A 78 4.47 -9.61 19.46
CA ASN A 78 5.74 -9.80 18.77
C ASN A 78 6.22 -11.28 18.79
N ILE A 79 5.29 -12.23 18.98
CA ILE A 79 5.56 -13.66 19.01
C ILE A 79 5.45 -14.24 17.61
N TYR A 80 6.34 -15.17 17.26
CA TYR A 80 6.24 -15.91 16.00
C TYR A 80 5.00 -16.82 16.00
N GLY A 81 4.07 -16.55 15.09
CA GLY A 81 2.89 -17.36 14.85
C GLY A 81 2.96 -18.11 13.52
N CYS A 82 2.08 -19.10 13.38
CA CYS A 82 1.82 -19.77 12.11
C CYS A 82 0.33 -19.63 11.81
N CYS A 83 -0.02 -18.96 10.71
CA CYS A 83 -1.39 -18.85 10.26
C CYS A 83 -1.70 -20.01 9.33
N GLN A 84 -2.70 -20.83 9.66
CA GLN A 84 -3.01 -22.05 8.91
C GLN A 84 -3.42 -21.76 7.46
N ASP A 85 -4.06 -20.62 7.22
CA ASP A 85 -4.48 -20.16 5.91
C ASP A 85 -4.01 -18.72 5.66
N ALA A 86 -3.74 -18.38 4.39
CA ALA A 86 -3.39 -17.01 4.02
C ALA A 86 -4.59 -16.06 4.07
N SER A 87 -5.82 -16.59 4.07
CA SER A 87 -7.06 -15.81 4.06
C SER A 87 -7.40 -15.12 5.38
N GLY A 88 -6.95 -15.68 6.50
CA GLY A 88 -7.07 -15.12 7.84
C GLY A 88 -5.87 -14.26 8.22
N LEU A 89 -4.87 -14.14 7.34
CA LEU A 89 -3.66 -13.37 7.58
C LEU A 89 -3.79 -11.94 7.06
N THR A 90 -3.70 -10.96 7.95
CA THR A 90 -3.65 -9.54 7.60
C THR A 90 -2.29 -8.96 7.97
N TRP A 91 -1.50 -8.56 6.97
CA TRP A 91 -0.22 -7.90 7.18
C TRP A 91 -0.41 -6.47 7.67
N ILE A 92 0.21 -6.14 8.80
CA ILE A 92 0.31 -4.77 9.30
C ILE A 92 1.61 -4.15 8.77
N ASN A 93 2.69 -4.95 8.71
CA ASN A 93 3.94 -4.60 8.06
C ASN A 93 4.56 -5.88 7.48
N ALA A 94 4.35 -6.10 6.18
CA ALA A 94 4.84 -7.29 5.50
C ALA A 94 6.39 -7.41 5.50
N PRO A 95 7.17 -6.33 5.27
CA PRO A 95 8.63 -6.38 5.40
C PRO A 95 9.13 -6.84 6.78
N ALA A 96 8.50 -6.38 7.85
CA ALA A 96 8.82 -6.79 9.21
C ALA A 96 8.15 -8.12 9.62
N LYS A 97 7.41 -8.76 8.71
CA LYS A 97 6.53 -9.90 8.96
C LYS A 97 5.53 -9.68 10.10
N LEU A 98 5.16 -8.44 10.41
CA LEU A 98 4.15 -8.14 11.42
C LEU A 98 2.77 -8.33 10.82
N ALA A 99 2.00 -9.24 11.38
CA ALA A 99 0.65 -9.56 10.92
C ALA A 99 -0.28 -9.91 12.06
N LYS A 100 -1.54 -10.13 11.70
CA LYS A 100 -2.57 -10.72 12.55
C LYS A 100 -3.14 -11.92 11.83
N CYS A 101 -3.34 -13.02 12.57
CA CYS A 101 -3.99 -14.20 12.05
C CYS A 101 -5.34 -14.38 12.74
N CYS A 102 -6.37 -14.57 11.93
CA CYS A 102 -7.72 -14.86 12.38
C CYS A 102 -8.11 -16.30 12.01
N ALA A 103 -9.08 -16.85 12.75
CA ALA A 103 -9.65 -18.14 12.44
C ALA A 103 -10.34 -18.11 11.06
N THR A 104 -10.47 -19.27 10.42
CA THR A 104 -11.14 -19.39 9.13
C THR A 104 -12.54 -18.75 9.15
N GLY A 105 -12.88 -18.01 8.09
CA GLY A 105 -14.11 -17.23 8.00
C GLY A 105 -14.11 -15.92 8.81
N HIS A 106 -12.96 -15.52 9.35
CA HIS A 106 -12.75 -14.24 10.02
C HIS A 106 -11.55 -13.51 9.41
N ALA A 107 -11.59 -12.18 9.40
CA ALA A 107 -10.52 -11.30 8.94
C ALA A 107 -10.21 -10.26 10.02
N TRP A 108 -8.96 -9.83 10.13
CA TRP A 108 -8.59 -8.76 11.04
C TRP A 108 -9.17 -7.44 10.56
N SER A 109 -9.91 -6.76 11.43
CA SER A 109 -10.42 -5.40 11.22
C SER A 109 -10.04 -4.54 12.42
N TYR A 110 -9.92 -3.24 12.21
CA TYR A 110 -9.63 -2.27 13.27
C TYR A 110 -10.55 -1.06 13.15
N ASP A 111 -10.69 -0.34 14.26
CA ASP A 111 -11.41 0.92 14.23
C ASP A 111 -10.56 1.98 13.49
N LYS A 112 -11.07 2.49 12.37
CA LYS A 112 -10.36 3.49 11.55
C LYS A 112 -9.98 4.74 12.34
N ALA A 113 -10.73 5.11 13.37
CA ALA A 113 -10.43 6.29 14.19
C ALA A 113 -9.30 6.05 15.18
N LEU A 114 -9.01 4.79 15.54
CA LEU A 114 -8.08 4.40 16.60
C LEU A 114 -6.82 3.69 16.09
N GLY A 115 -6.83 3.31 14.81
CA GLY A 115 -5.70 2.71 14.12
C GLY A 115 -5.58 1.19 14.33
N PRO A 116 -4.63 0.55 13.63
CA PRO A 116 -4.54 -0.91 13.52
C PRO A 116 -4.19 -1.64 14.83
N ALA A 117 -3.73 -0.92 15.85
CA ALA A 117 -3.42 -1.45 17.18
C ALA A 117 -4.67 -1.70 18.03
N GLN A 118 -5.84 -1.16 17.66
CA GLN A 118 -7.11 -1.36 18.35
C GLN A 118 -8.10 -2.05 17.41
N GLY A 119 -7.82 -3.32 17.13
CA GLY A 119 -8.59 -4.18 16.24
C GLY A 119 -8.84 -5.57 16.80
N GLY A 120 -9.47 -6.40 15.98
CA GLY A 120 -9.79 -7.78 16.33
C GLY A 120 -10.26 -8.57 15.11
N CYS A 121 -10.40 -9.87 15.30
CA CYS A 121 -10.92 -10.76 14.27
C CYS A 121 -12.43 -10.67 14.18
N CYS A 122 -12.93 -10.15 13.05
CA CYS A 122 -14.35 -10.11 12.76
C CYS A 122 -14.69 -11.14 11.68
N THR A 123 -15.90 -11.69 11.70
CA THR A 123 -16.38 -12.58 10.63
C THR A 123 -16.22 -11.88 9.29
N THR A 124 -15.70 -12.59 8.28
CA THR A 124 -15.44 -12.03 6.95
C THR A 124 -16.68 -11.29 6.44
N GLY A 125 -16.52 -10.00 6.07
CA GLY A 125 -17.63 -9.10 5.71
C GLY A 125 -18.20 -8.25 6.85
N SER A 126 -17.70 -8.40 8.07
CA SER A 126 -17.96 -7.49 9.21
C SER A 126 -16.79 -6.52 9.41
N ILE A 127 -17.05 -5.37 10.03
CA ILE A 127 -16.02 -4.39 10.40
C ILE A 127 -15.99 -4.17 11.91
N MET A 128 -14.81 -3.84 12.44
CA MET A 128 -14.64 -3.43 13.84
C MET A 128 -14.99 -1.95 13.99
N GLN A 129 -15.98 -1.64 14.81
CA GLN A 129 -16.37 -0.27 15.16
C GLN A 129 -16.60 -0.18 16.68
N ASN A 130 -15.95 0.78 17.33
CA ASN A 130 -16.01 0.98 18.79
C ASN A 130 -15.71 -0.31 19.59
N GLY A 131 -14.75 -1.12 19.12
CA GLY A 131 -14.36 -2.38 19.76
C GLY A 131 -15.37 -3.52 19.59
N GLN A 132 -16.38 -3.38 18.72
CA GLN A 132 -17.33 -4.44 18.40
C GLN A 132 -17.33 -4.78 16.90
N CYS A 133 -17.40 -6.07 16.60
CA CYS A 133 -17.64 -6.52 15.23
C CYS A 133 -19.10 -6.28 14.88
N ILE A 134 -19.34 -5.31 14.01
CA ILE A 134 -20.66 -5.08 13.44
C ILE A 134 -20.72 -5.76 12.08
N GLN A 135 -21.77 -6.55 11.85
CA GLN A 135 -22.08 -6.94 10.48
C GLN A 135 -22.33 -5.65 9.72
N GLN A 136 -21.58 -5.43 8.64
CA GLN A 136 -22.02 -4.44 7.68
C GLN A 136 -23.43 -4.86 7.26
N PRO A 137 -24.48 -4.04 7.49
CA PRO A 137 -25.77 -4.30 6.86
C PRO A 137 -25.47 -4.44 5.38
N PRO A 138 -25.97 -5.49 4.69
CA PRO A 138 -25.43 -5.99 3.42
C PRO A 138 -25.08 -4.81 2.52
N SER A 139 -23.81 -4.43 2.55
CA SER A 139 -23.43 -3.16 2.00
C SER A 139 -23.24 -3.41 0.52
N ARG A 140 -24.28 -2.99 -0.20
CA ARG A 140 -24.31 -2.76 -1.64
C ARG A 140 -24.23 -4.05 -2.44
N VAL A 141 -25.37 -4.40 -3.04
CA VAL A 141 -25.36 -5.08 -4.33
C VAL A 141 -24.46 -4.24 -5.24
N ASP A 142 -23.25 -4.71 -5.49
CA ASP A 142 -22.42 -4.18 -6.56
C ASP A 142 -23.25 -4.38 -7.83
N CYS A 143 -23.74 -3.28 -8.37
CA CYS A 143 -24.50 -3.34 -9.59
C CYS A 143 -23.58 -3.92 -10.68
N PRO A 144 -24.04 -4.94 -11.44
CA PRO A 144 -23.24 -5.52 -12.51
C PRO A 144 -22.68 -4.44 -13.43
N PRO A 145 -21.49 -4.65 -14.04
CA PRO A 145 -20.86 -3.67 -14.92
C PRO A 145 -21.85 -3.12 -15.97
N GLY A 146 -22.05 -1.80 -15.98
CA GLY A 146 -23.06 -1.15 -16.84
C GLY A 146 -24.31 -0.66 -16.10
N LEU A 147 -24.39 -0.90 -14.78
CA LEU A 147 -25.49 -0.47 -13.93
C LEU A 147 -24.97 0.38 -12.75
N TYR A 148 -25.76 1.34 -12.26
CA TYR A 148 -25.46 2.06 -11.00
C TYR A 148 -26.63 1.95 -10.03
N MET A 149 -26.35 2.11 -8.73
CA MET A 149 -27.34 2.00 -7.66
C MET A 149 -28.10 3.33 -7.51
N GLN A 150 -29.40 3.33 -7.78
CA GLN A 150 -30.30 4.45 -7.52
C GLN A 150 -31.48 3.94 -6.68
N ASP A 151 -31.74 4.58 -5.54
CA ASP A 151 -32.86 4.23 -4.64
C ASP A 151 -32.94 2.74 -4.27
N GLY A 152 -31.78 2.10 -4.08
CA GLY A 152 -31.69 0.68 -3.74
C GLY A 152 -31.91 -0.29 -4.91
N LYS A 153 -31.94 0.19 -6.17
CA LYS A 153 -32.03 -0.65 -7.38
C LYS A 153 -30.90 -0.36 -8.37
N CYS A 154 -30.44 -1.40 -9.06
CA CYS A 154 -29.47 -1.27 -10.14
C CYS A 154 -30.14 -0.84 -11.44
N VAL A 155 -29.77 0.33 -11.98
CA VAL A 155 -30.35 0.90 -13.19
C VAL A 155 -29.31 1.02 -14.33
N PRO A 156 -29.69 0.77 -15.60
CA PRO A 156 -28.81 0.90 -16.78
C PRO A 156 -28.13 2.26 -16.91
N LEU A 157 -26.82 2.25 -17.19
CA LEU A 157 -26.08 3.38 -17.75
C LEU A 157 -26.52 3.62 -19.21
N THR A 158 -27.80 3.87 -19.43
CA THR A 158 -28.34 4.28 -20.73
C THR A 158 -29.05 5.62 -20.56
N GLY A 159 -28.27 6.69 -20.69
CA GLY A 159 -28.76 8.05 -20.80
C GLY A 159 -27.78 9.09 -20.27
N PRO A 160 -27.79 10.34 -20.80
CA PRO A 160 -26.95 11.46 -20.36
C PRO A 160 -27.42 12.03 -19.01
N GLY A 161 -27.64 11.16 -18.02
CA GLY A 161 -28.03 11.52 -16.67
C GLY A 161 -26.83 11.88 -15.80
N PRO A 162 -27.00 12.75 -14.78
CA PRO A 162 -25.96 13.06 -13.82
C PRO A 162 -25.59 11.81 -13.00
N VAL A 163 -24.30 11.48 -12.91
CA VAL A 163 -23.81 10.45 -11.99
C VAL A 163 -23.92 11.03 -10.56
N HIS A 164 -24.89 10.53 -9.78
CA HIS A 164 -25.02 10.85 -8.36
C HIS A 164 -24.38 9.71 -7.55
N CYS A 165 -23.16 9.93 -7.05
CA CYS A 165 -22.52 9.02 -6.10
C CYS A 165 -22.81 9.52 -4.67
N GLY A 166 -23.60 8.76 -3.91
CA GLY A 166 -23.95 9.06 -2.52
C GLY A 166 -25.46 9.00 -2.23
N ASN A 167 -25.82 8.73 -0.97
CA ASN A 167 -27.19 8.91 -0.48
C ASN A 167 -27.40 10.40 -0.19
N GLY A 168 -28.11 11.10 -1.07
CA GLY A 168 -28.64 12.44 -0.79
C GLY A 168 -28.02 13.56 -1.62
N ASN A 169 -28.87 14.15 -2.45
CA ASN A 169 -28.90 15.54 -2.91
C ASN A 169 -27.61 16.38 -2.73
N GLY A 170 -26.95 16.62 -3.86
CA GLY A 170 -26.38 17.92 -4.21
C GLY A 170 -25.27 18.46 -3.31
N ARG A 171 -24.03 18.46 -3.83
CA ARG A 171 -22.88 19.28 -3.37
C ARG A 171 -22.90 19.51 -1.85
N VAL A 172 -22.39 18.55 -1.09
CA VAL A 172 -21.90 18.88 0.24
C VAL A 172 -20.74 19.84 0.01
N GLU A 173 -21.01 21.13 0.21
CA GLU A 173 -19.97 22.14 0.34
C GLU A 173 -19.03 21.65 1.46
N PRO A 174 -17.69 21.70 1.26
CA PRO A 174 -16.76 21.22 2.27
C PRO A 174 -17.07 21.88 3.62
N ALA A 175 -17.38 21.08 4.65
CA ALA A 175 -17.55 21.60 6.00
C ALA A 175 -16.26 22.27 6.53
N SER A 176 -15.13 22.05 5.86
CA SER A 176 -13.84 22.68 6.11
C SER A 176 -13.13 23.02 4.79
N PRO A 177 -12.48 24.18 4.69
CA PRO A 177 -11.66 24.56 3.53
C PRO A 177 -10.45 23.62 3.31
N CYS A 178 -10.12 22.76 4.28
CA CYS A 178 -8.99 21.84 4.21
C CYS A 178 -9.40 20.41 3.79
N THR A 179 -10.68 20.17 3.47
CA THR A 179 -11.14 18.83 3.05
C THR A 179 -11.33 18.79 1.54
N SER A 180 -10.45 18.08 0.84
CA SER A 180 -10.60 17.82 -0.59
C SER A 180 -11.61 16.69 -0.80
N TYR A 181 -12.61 16.93 -1.64
CA TYR A 181 -13.63 15.93 -1.99
C TYR A 181 -13.43 15.46 -3.43
N PRO A 182 -13.76 14.19 -3.72
CA PRO A 182 -13.68 13.69 -5.07
C PRO A 182 -14.67 14.42 -5.99
N ILE A 183 -14.16 14.88 -7.13
CA ILE A 183 -14.92 15.61 -8.13
C ILE A 183 -15.84 14.66 -8.90
N CYS A 184 -17.09 15.10 -9.10
CA CYS A 184 -18.12 14.35 -9.79
C CYS A 184 -18.35 14.86 -11.22
N GLY A 185 -18.28 13.95 -12.19
CA GLY A 185 -18.80 14.20 -13.52
C GLY A 185 -20.33 14.31 -13.53
N ARG A 186 -20.87 15.11 -14.43
CA ARG A 186 -22.32 15.29 -14.62
C ARG A 186 -22.66 15.37 -16.10
N GLY A 187 -23.60 14.54 -16.55
CA GLY A 187 -24.03 14.48 -17.94
C GLY A 187 -22.84 14.19 -18.86
N LYS A 188 -22.52 15.13 -19.75
CA LYS A 188 -21.41 15.02 -20.71
C LYS A 188 -20.04 15.48 -20.17
N TYR A 189 -19.90 15.76 -18.88
CA TYR A 189 -18.67 16.30 -18.30
C TYR A 189 -18.02 15.36 -17.30
N LEU A 190 -16.68 15.35 -17.25
CA LEU A 190 -15.89 14.62 -16.27
C LEU A 190 -15.83 15.30 -14.90
N GLY A 191 -16.16 16.59 -14.82
CA GLY A 191 -16.12 17.39 -13.60
C GLY A 191 -14.75 18.05 -13.33
N ILE A 192 -13.66 17.46 -13.85
CA ILE A 192 -12.33 18.08 -13.86
C ILE A 192 -12.22 19.21 -14.89
N LYS A 193 -11.32 20.17 -14.67
CA LYS A 193 -11.17 21.39 -15.48
C LYS A 193 -9.74 21.55 -15.97
N TYR A 194 -9.58 22.08 -17.19
CA TYR A 194 -8.27 22.46 -17.70
C TYR A 194 -7.65 23.57 -16.83
N GLY A 195 -6.35 23.45 -16.56
CA GLY A 195 -5.55 24.37 -15.75
C GLY A 195 -5.68 24.18 -14.24
N HIS A 196 -6.50 23.25 -13.76
CA HIS A 196 -6.63 22.91 -12.34
C HIS A 196 -5.80 21.68 -11.97
N CYS A 197 -5.43 21.57 -10.69
CA CYS A 197 -4.63 20.48 -10.16
C CYS A 197 -5.44 19.53 -9.29
N TYR A 198 -5.07 18.25 -9.34
CA TYR A 198 -5.78 17.20 -8.64
C TYR A 198 -4.80 16.19 -8.05
N ILE A 199 -5.10 15.70 -6.85
CA ILE A 199 -4.52 14.46 -6.33
C ILE A 199 -5.38 13.30 -6.85
N LEU A 200 -4.72 12.29 -7.41
CA LEU A 200 -5.37 11.10 -7.95
C LEU A 200 -5.29 9.98 -6.93
N SER A 201 -6.43 9.34 -6.65
CA SER A 201 -6.50 8.17 -5.75
C SER A 201 -7.38 7.07 -6.32
N PHE A 202 -7.14 5.84 -5.89
CA PHE A 202 -7.87 4.65 -6.33
C PHE A 202 -9.00 4.31 -5.35
N GLY A 203 -9.85 3.35 -5.73
CA GLY A 203 -11.02 2.96 -4.93
C GLY A 203 -10.71 2.45 -3.51
N ASP A 204 -9.49 1.99 -3.26
CA ASP A 204 -8.98 1.58 -1.93
C ASP A 204 -8.36 2.72 -1.12
N GLY A 205 -8.38 3.95 -1.64
CA GLY A 205 -7.86 5.15 -0.98
C GLY A 205 -6.36 5.37 -1.17
N LEU A 206 -5.64 4.44 -1.79
CA LEU A 206 -4.23 4.64 -2.13
C LEU A 206 -4.11 5.67 -3.25
N GLN A 207 -3.09 6.53 -3.17
CA GLN A 207 -2.86 7.56 -4.17
C GLN A 207 -2.02 7.05 -5.35
N LEU A 208 -2.17 7.72 -6.49
CA LEU A 208 -1.18 7.63 -7.57
C LEU A 208 0.06 8.41 -7.11
N GLY A 209 1.05 7.67 -6.64
CA GLY A 209 2.34 8.20 -6.24
C GLY A 209 3.44 7.76 -7.18
N THR A 210 4.69 7.99 -6.78
CA THR A 210 5.86 7.47 -7.52
C THR A 210 6.72 6.55 -6.66
N THR A 211 7.55 5.74 -7.30
CA THR A 211 8.57 4.95 -6.58
C THR A 211 9.60 5.86 -5.90
N ARG A 212 10.48 5.27 -5.09
CA ARG A 212 11.61 6.01 -4.48
C ARG A 212 12.53 6.62 -5.53
N GLU A 213 12.72 5.94 -6.66
CA GLU A 213 13.50 6.44 -7.80
C GLU A 213 12.76 7.57 -8.53
N ASN A 214 11.46 7.74 -8.27
CA ASN A 214 10.61 8.79 -8.80
C ASN A 214 10.58 8.84 -10.34
N THR A 215 10.73 7.66 -10.95
CA THR A 215 10.68 7.47 -12.41
C THR A 215 9.39 6.82 -12.86
N LEU A 216 8.75 6.02 -11.99
CA LEU A 216 7.55 5.25 -12.31
C LEU A 216 6.41 5.65 -11.38
N TYR A 217 5.21 5.74 -11.94
CA TYR A 217 3.99 5.92 -11.17
C TYR A 217 3.49 4.57 -10.65
N VAL A 218 3.11 4.55 -9.38
CA VAL A 218 2.64 3.37 -8.68
C VAL A 218 1.46 3.70 -7.79
N LYS A 219 0.69 2.66 -7.48
CA LYS A 219 -0.40 2.77 -6.50
C LYS A 219 0.17 2.66 -5.09
N GLY A 220 -0.06 3.68 -4.26
CA GLY A 220 0.49 3.78 -2.90
C GLY A 220 2.00 4.01 -2.90
N GLY A 221 2.45 5.00 -3.68
CA GLY A 221 3.88 5.28 -3.89
C GLY A 221 4.62 5.76 -2.65
N PHE A 222 5.94 5.93 -2.79
CA PHE A 222 6.78 6.52 -1.75
C PHE A 222 6.53 8.03 -1.64
N PHE A 223 6.54 8.72 -2.79
CA PHE A 223 6.06 10.10 -2.88
C PHE A 223 4.58 10.08 -3.24
N ASN A 224 3.76 10.66 -2.36
CA ASN A 224 2.31 10.82 -2.53
C ASN A 224 1.97 12.32 -2.53
N ASP A 225 0.68 12.63 -2.61
CA ASP A 225 0.14 14.00 -2.67
C ASP A 225 0.66 14.81 -3.86
N ILE A 226 1.04 14.11 -4.95
CA ILE A 226 1.54 14.72 -6.18
C ILE A 226 0.38 15.46 -6.87
N PRO A 227 0.47 16.78 -7.08
CA PRO A 227 -0.56 17.50 -7.81
C PRO A 227 -0.37 17.27 -9.31
N PHE A 228 -1.43 16.81 -9.97
CA PHE A 228 -1.47 16.65 -11.43
C PHE A 228 -2.35 17.72 -12.06
N LYS A 229 -1.75 18.60 -12.86
CA LYS A 229 -2.48 19.64 -13.61
C LYS A 229 -3.09 19.04 -14.86
N VAL A 230 -4.38 19.27 -15.06
CA VAL A 230 -5.10 18.83 -16.26
C VAL A 230 -4.86 19.84 -17.38
N CYS A 231 -4.22 19.41 -18.46
CA CYS A 231 -3.84 20.27 -19.58
C CYS A 231 -4.56 19.85 -20.87
N ASN A 232 -4.86 20.83 -21.72
CA ASN A 232 -5.50 20.62 -23.02
C ASN A 232 -4.50 20.06 -24.04
N SER A 233 -3.24 20.51 -23.95
CA SER A 233 -2.11 19.94 -24.68
C SER A 233 -0.84 20.03 -23.83
N THR A 234 0.25 19.44 -24.31
CA THR A 234 1.57 19.58 -23.67
C THR A 234 2.16 21.00 -23.74
N THR A 235 1.51 21.91 -24.47
CA THR A 235 1.87 23.33 -24.55
C THR A 235 0.78 24.27 -24.01
N ASP A 236 -0.37 23.72 -23.57
CA ASP A 236 -1.50 24.49 -23.08
C ASP A 236 -2.08 23.86 -21.81
N CYS A 237 -1.63 24.40 -20.68
CA CYS A 237 -2.13 24.11 -19.33
C CYS A 237 -2.88 25.32 -18.72
N SER A 238 -3.39 26.21 -19.57
CA SER A 238 -4.11 27.40 -19.11
C SER A 238 -5.47 27.04 -18.48
N LEU A 239 -6.00 27.94 -17.65
CA LEU A 239 -7.34 27.79 -17.08
C LEU A 239 -8.37 27.71 -18.21
N GLY A 240 -9.24 26.70 -18.15
CA GLY A 240 -10.21 26.44 -19.22
C GLY A 240 -11.51 25.81 -18.76
N LYS A 241 -12.23 25.27 -19.73
CA LYS A 241 -13.54 24.64 -19.51
C LYS A 241 -13.42 23.32 -18.74
N THR A 242 -14.56 22.82 -18.26
CA THR A 242 -14.66 21.44 -17.74
C THR A 242 -14.47 20.46 -18.89
N VAL A 243 -13.68 19.41 -18.66
CA VAL A 243 -13.39 18.39 -19.66
C VAL A 243 -14.67 17.61 -20.01
N GLU A 244 -15.00 17.52 -21.30
CA GLU A 244 -16.14 16.73 -21.77
C GLU A 244 -15.79 15.25 -21.91
N VAL A 245 -16.78 14.37 -21.76
CA VAL A 245 -16.64 12.94 -22.03
C VAL A 245 -16.27 12.74 -23.50
N GLY A 246 -15.18 12.03 -23.75
CA GLY A 246 -14.63 11.82 -25.09
C GLY A 246 -13.59 12.84 -25.53
N GLU A 247 -13.45 13.96 -24.81
CA GLU A 247 -12.29 14.85 -24.97
C GLU A 247 -11.03 14.20 -24.39
N SER A 248 -9.90 14.60 -24.97
CA SER A 248 -8.59 14.17 -24.54
C SER A 248 -7.92 15.27 -23.72
N PHE A 249 -7.17 14.86 -22.69
CA PHE A 249 -6.39 15.76 -21.84
C PHE A 249 -5.05 15.12 -21.47
N TYR A 250 -4.17 15.91 -20.88
CA TYR A 250 -2.86 15.51 -20.40
C TYR A 250 -2.77 15.76 -18.89
N LEU A 251 -1.94 14.98 -18.20
CA LEU A 251 -1.66 15.15 -16.77
C LEU A 251 -0.21 15.59 -16.61
N GLN A 252 -0.03 16.86 -16.22
CA GLN A 252 1.28 17.43 -15.92
C GLN A 252 1.58 17.24 -14.43
N ASP A 253 2.65 16.53 -14.13
CA ASP A 253 3.19 16.40 -12.78
C ASP A 253 3.76 17.75 -12.34
N GLN A 254 3.19 18.33 -11.28
CA GLN A 254 3.64 19.62 -10.75
C GLN A 254 4.82 19.51 -9.79
N GLN A 255 5.11 18.32 -9.27
CA GLN A 255 6.20 18.09 -8.33
C GLN A 255 7.54 17.96 -9.07
N GLY A 256 7.55 17.28 -10.22
CA GLY A 256 8.78 17.00 -10.95
C GLY A 256 9.64 15.94 -10.25
N ARG A 257 10.95 15.96 -10.55
CA ARG A 257 11.87 14.97 -9.98
C ARG A 257 12.44 15.37 -8.63
N TYR A 258 12.47 14.45 -7.66
CA TYR A 258 13.00 14.72 -6.31
C TYR A 258 14.48 15.17 -6.31
N ASN A 259 15.25 14.74 -7.32
CA ASN A 259 16.65 15.07 -7.48
C ASN A 259 16.89 16.25 -8.43
N ASP A 260 15.82 16.90 -8.91
CA ASP A 260 15.90 18.12 -9.69
C ASP A 260 15.57 19.34 -8.79
N PRO A 261 16.58 20.16 -8.44
CA PRO A 261 16.37 21.31 -7.56
C PRO A 261 15.48 22.40 -8.17
N GLN A 262 15.24 22.37 -9.49
CA GLN A 262 14.32 23.30 -10.15
C GLN A 262 12.86 22.84 -10.08
N GLY A 263 12.60 21.59 -9.68
CA GLY A 263 11.25 21.03 -9.71
C GLY A 263 10.66 21.03 -11.12
N THR A 264 11.46 20.66 -12.14
CA THR A 264 11.00 20.72 -13.53
C THR A 264 9.77 19.84 -13.72
N LYS A 265 8.67 20.49 -14.07
CA LYS A 265 7.37 19.85 -14.34
C LYS A 265 7.50 18.96 -15.57
N GLY A 266 6.85 17.80 -15.50
CA GLY A 266 6.83 16.82 -16.59
C GLY A 266 5.46 16.21 -16.77
N TRP A 267 5.40 15.10 -17.48
CA TRP A 267 4.17 14.46 -17.90
C TRP A 267 4.12 13.02 -17.44
N ILE A 268 2.91 12.56 -17.15
CA ILE A 268 2.63 11.12 -17.13
C ILE A 268 2.71 10.61 -18.58
N ASP A 269 3.50 9.58 -18.85
CA ASP A 269 3.64 8.99 -20.18
C ASP A 269 2.45 8.11 -20.60
N ASN A 270 2.57 7.44 -21.76
CA ASN A 270 1.54 6.58 -22.33
C ASN A 270 1.87 5.08 -22.29
N ALA A 271 2.74 4.62 -21.37
CA ALA A 271 3.14 3.22 -21.32
C ALA A 271 1.92 2.27 -21.19
N TYR A 272 1.93 1.18 -21.95
CA TYR A 272 0.77 0.31 -22.13
C TYR A 272 1.17 -1.18 -22.23
N ASN A 273 0.17 -2.06 -22.13
CA ASN A 273 0.33 -3.52 -22.23
C ASN A 273 1.32 -4.11 -21.22
N GLY A 274 1.25 -3.65 -19.96
CA GLY A 274 2.10 -4.15 -18.87
C GLY A 274 3.41 -3.38 -18.71
N ALA A 275 3.75 -2.47 -19.62
CA ALA A 275 4.78 -1.47 -19.37
C ALA A 275 4.30 -0.47 -18.30
N HIS A 276 5.17 -0.14 -17.37
CA HIS A 276 4.87 0.79 -16.28
C HIS A 276 4.86 2.22 -16.78
N ILE A 277 3.80 2.95 -16.45
CA ILE A 277 3.67 4.38 -16.74
C ILE A 277 4.69 5.16 -15.92
N GLY A 278 5.43 6.05 -16.57
CA GLY A 278 6.51 6.81 -15.98
C GLY A 278 6.38 8.32 -16.14
N PHE A 279 7.30 9.03 -15.50
CA PHE A 279 7.51 10.45 -15.65
C PHE A 279 8.39 10.73 -16.88
N THR A 280 7.94 11.64 -17.75
CA THR A 280 8.70 12.09 -18.92
C THR A 280 8.76 13.60 -19.05
N LEU A 281 9.90 14.11 -19.51
CA LEU A 281 10.07 15.51 -19.93
C LEU A 281 9.79 15.69 -21.43
N ASP A 282 9.73 14.60 -22.19
CA ASP A 282 9.42 14.65 -23.61
C ASP A 282 7.91 14.75 -23.82
N ALA A 283 7.48 15.91 -24.29
CA ALA A 283 6.08 16.20 -24.62
C ALA A 283 5.50 15.22 -25.66
N ASN A 284 6.31 14.63 -26.54
CA ASN A 284 5.82 13.65 -27.53
C ASN A 284 5.53 12.28 -26.91
N SER A 285 6.16 11.99 -25.77
CA SER A 285 5.95 10.76 -25.01
C SER A 285 4.82 10.89 -23.98
N ALA A 286 4.22 12.09 -23.84
CA ALA A 286 3.16 12.34 -22.88
C ALA A 286 1.89 11.53 -23.17
N GLY A 287 1.28 11.03 -22.10
CA GLY A 287 0.01 10.33 -22.08
C GLY A 287 -1.15 11.19 -22.55
N THR A 288 -1.91 10.69 -23.52
CA THR A 288 -3.24 11.22 -23.81
C THR A 288 -4.27 10.45 -22.99
N PHE A 289 -5.01 11.18 -22.16
CA PHE A 289 -6.02 10.63 -21.28
C PHE A 289 -7.42 11.01 -21.75
N GLY A 290 -8.39 10.20 -21.36
CA GLY A 290 -9.81 10.50 -21.42
C GLY A 290 -10.50 9.79 -20.27
N GLY A 291 -11.82 9.85 -20.20
CA GLY A 291 -12.50 9.07 -19.18
C GLY A 291 -14.00 9.03 -19.31
N VAL A 292 -14.60 8.26 -18.39
CA VAL A 292 -16.04 8.16 -18.21
C VAL A 292 -16.35 8.36 -16.72
N PRO A 293 -17.27 9.25 -16.35
CA PRO A 293 -17.69 9.40 -14.96
C PRO A 293 -18.24 8.09 -14.40
N THR A 294 -17.91 7.77 -13.16
CA THR A 294 -18.33 6.53 -12.49
C THR A 294 -18.46 6.73 -10.99
N CYS A 295 -18.96 5.69 -10.30
CA CYS A 295 -18.96 5.64 -8.85
C CYS A 295 -18.11 4.46 -8.37
N ALA A 296 -17.29 4.68 -7.34
CA ALA A 296 -16.49 3.64 -6.72
C ALA A 296 -16.53 3.79 -5.20
N GLY A 297 -17.02 2.78 -4.47
CA GLY A 297 -17.15 2.86 -3.02
C GLY A 297 -18.16 3.91 -2.52
N GLY A 298 -19.07 4.36 -3.39
CA GLY A 298 -20.03 5.43 -3.07
C GLY A 298 -19.54 6.84 -3.29
N GLU A 299 -18.29 7.00 -3.73
CA GLU A 299 -17.70 8.28 -4.09
C GLU A 299 -17.59 8.42 -5.60
N CYS A 300 -17.51 9.67 -6.04
CA CYS A 300 -17.28 10.00 -7.44
C CYS A 300 -15.89 9.59 -7.89
N ALA A 301 -15.82 9.00 -9.07
CA ALA A 301 -14.58 8.62 -9.71
C ALA A 301 -14.70 8.79 -11.22
N ILE A 302 -13.57 8.67 -11.90
CA ILE A 302 -13.46 8.62 -13.35
C ILE A 302 -12.86 7.27 -13.70
N GLN A 303 -13.49 6.55 -14.63
CA GLN A 303 -12.83 5.46 -15.34
C GLN A 303 -11.82 6.10 -16.28
N LEU A 304 -10.58 6.23 -15.82
CA LEU A 304 -9.52 6.87 -16.57
C LEU A 304 -9.07 5.94 -17.70
N LEU A 305 -9.05 6.48 -18.90
CA LEU A 305 -8.66 5.81 -20.13
C LEU A 305 -7.40 6.46 -20.67
N GLY A 306 -6.45 5.68 -21.16
CA GLY A 306 -5.21 6.22 -21.71
C GLY A 306 -4.41 5.20 -22.52
N GLY A 307 -3.20 5.59 -22.90
CA GLY A 307 -2.37 4.80 -23.81
C GLY A 307 -2.90 4.79 -25.26
N PRO A 308 -2.18 4.13 -26.19
CA PRO A 308 -2.49 4.17 -27.63
C PRO A 308 -3.88 3.63 -27.99
N ASN A 309 -4.43 2.74 -27.15
CA ASN A 309 -5.69 2.05 -27.39
C ASN A 309 -6.84 2.56 -26.52
N LYS A 310 -6.66 3.67 -25.78
CA LYS A 310 -7.61 4.16 -24.77
C LYS A 310 -8.01 3.07 -23.76
N GLY A 311 -7.00 2.34 -23.31
CA GLY A 311 -7.10 1.26 -22.35
C GLY A 311 -7.39 1.74 -20.93
N GLY A 312 -7.85 0.84 -20.07
CA GLY A 312 -8.10 1.15 -18.66
C GLY A 312 -6.79 1.19 -17.86
N ILE A 313 -6.67 2.13 -16.92
CA ILE A 313 -5.56 2.16 -15.96
C ILE A 313 -5.76 1.11 -14.87
N SER A 314 -4.74 0.30 -14.58
CA SER A 314 -4.77 -0.67 -13.48
C SER A 314 -3.34 -1.07 -13.10
N PRO A 315 -3.11 -1.65 -11.91
CA PRO A 315 -1.83 -2.25 -11.54
C PRO A 315 -1.24 -3.20 -12.60
N ALA A 316 0.04 -3.03 -12.90
CA ALA A 316 0.80 -3.80 -13.89
C ALA A 316 1.34 -5.14 -13.33
N CYS A 317 1.59 -5.22 -12.02
CA CYS A 317 2.21 -6.38 -11.37
C CYS A 317 1.55 -6.66 -10.02
N PRO A 318 1.54 -7.91 -9.52
CA PRO A 318 1.01 -8.25 -8.21
C PRO A 318 2.08 -8.03 -7.12
N THR A 319 2.49 -6.78 -6.89
CA THR A 319 3.43 -6.40 -5.83
C THR A 319 2.77 -5.48 -4.81
N ALA A 320 3.41 -5.27 -3.65
CA ALA A 320 2.88 -4.39 -2.60
C ALA A 320 2.75 -2.92 -3.06
N THR A 321 3.58 -2.49 -4.00
CA THR A 321 3.54 -1.15 -4.64
C THR A 321 3.56 -1.34 -6.15
N PRO A 322 2.44 -1.74 -6.75
CA PRO A 322 2.43 -2.10 -8.15
C PRO A 322 2.49 -0.83 -8.99
N GLY A 323 3.43 -0.79 -9.93
CA GLY A 323 3.38 0.23 -10.97
C GLY A 323 2.11 0.11 -11.79
N VAL A 324 1.64 1.22 -12.35
CA VAL A 324 0.38 1.25 -13.10
C VAL A 324 0.65 1.18 -14.60
N SER A 325 -0.29 0.60 -15.35
CA SER A 325 -0.24 0.51 -16.82
C SER A 325 -1.61 0.71 -17.45
N PHE A 326 -1.63 1.04 -18.74
CA PHE A 326 -2.84 0.96 -19.55
C PHE A 326 -2.98 -0.40 -20.21
N TYR A 327 -4.09 -1.08 -19.94
CA TYR A 327 -4.41 -2.35 -20.57
C TYR A 327 -5.31 -2.16 -21.79
N ALA A 328 -4.97 -2.82 -22.90
CA ALA A 328 -5.79 -2.79 -24.12
C ALA A 328 -7.24 -3.23 -23.88
N ASN A 329 -7.51 -4.06 -22.88
CA ASN A 329 -8.86 -4.37 -22.44
C ASN A 329 -9.40 -3.23 -21.54
N PRO A 330 -10.32 -2.38 -22.01
CA PRO A 330 -10.84 -1.26 -21.22
C PRO A 330 -11.68 -1.72 -20.01
N LYS A 331 -11.97 -3.04 -19.89
CA LYS A 331 -12.65 -3.63 -18.72
C LYS A 331 -11.71 -3.87 -17.54
N ILE A 332 -10.40 -3.95 -17.76
CA ILE A 332 -9.39 -4.00 -16.70
C ILE A 332 -9.08 -2.56 -16.34
N ARG A 333 -9.73 -2.07 -15.28
CA ARG A 333 -9.66 -0.67 -14.89
C ARG A 333 -9.94 -0.50 -13.41
N ASP A 334 -9.14 0.35 -12.79
CA ASP A 334 -9.39 0.86 -11.45
C ASP A 334 -10.03 2.25 -11.59
N PRO A 335 -11.17 2.53 -10.95
CA PRO A 335 -11.72 3.88 -10.89
C PRO A 335 -10.74 4.82 -10.16
N VAL A 336 -10.51 5.99 -10.75
CA VAL A 336 -9.63 7.02 -10.20
C VAL A 336 -10.45 8.20 -9.71
N ARG A 337 -10.29 8.55 -8.45
CA ARG A 337 -10.87 9.75 -7.83
C ARG A 337 -9.92 10.92 -8.03
N PHE A 338 -10.50 12.07 -8.37
CA PHE A 338 -9.79 13.33 -8.56
C PHE A 338 -10.22 14.26 -7.44
N SER A 339 -9.29 14.61 -6.55
CA SER A 339 -9.53 15.57 -5.47
C SER A 339 -8.82 16.88 -5.81
N GLU A 340 -9.57 17.96 -5.98
CA GLU A 340 -9.02 19.25 -6.39
C GLU A 340 -8.11 19.83 -5.29
N VAL A 341 -6.94 20.31 -5.71
CA VAL A 341 -5.93 20.95 -4.87
C VAL A 341 -5.35 22.18 -5.59
N THR A 342 -4.66 23.03 -4.84
CA THR A 342 -3.87 24.11 -5.45
C THR A 342 -2.74 23.53 -6.29
N CYS A 343 -2.47 24.14 -7.44
CA CYS A 343 -1.28 23.80 -8.21
C CYS A 343 -0.02 24.29 -7.48
N ASP A 344 1.05 23.51 -7.55
CA ASP A 344 2.38 23.92 -7.11
C ASP A 344 3.00 24.87 -8.15
N ASP A 345 2.49 26.11 -8.17
CA ASP A 345 3.01 27.20 -8.99
C ASP A 345 3.95 28.12 -8.17
N TYR A 346 4.38 27.69 -6.98
CA TYR A 346 5.36 28.44 -6.18
C TYR A 346 6.75 28.29 -6.79
N GLU A 347 7.31 29.40 -7.28
CA GLU A 347 8.75 29.47 -7.57
C GLU A 347 9.50 29.17 -6.27
N VAL A 348 10.35 28.14 -6.27
CA VAL A 348 11.27 27.90 -5.14
C VAL A 348 12.12 29.16 -5.01
N PRO A 349 12.00 29.93 -3.92
CA PRO A 349 12.80 31.14 -3.78
C PRO A 349 14.28 30.72 -3.83
N PRO A 350 15.14 31.41 -4.59
CA PRO A 350 16.56 31.18 -4.48
C PRO A 350 16.94 31.26 -3.00
N THR A 351 17.78 30.32 -2.55
CA THR A 351 18.14 30.04 -1.14
C THR A 351 18.67 31.22 -0.32
N SER A 352 18.74 32.43 -0.90
CA SER A 352 19.11 33.68 -0.23
C SER A 352 18.04 34.26 0.71
N GLY A 353 16.81 33.72 0.72
CA GLY A 353 15.69 34.26 1.51
C GLY A 353 15.29 33.50 2.79
N ILE A 354 15.82 32.30 3.04
CA ILE A 354 15.48 31.56 4.26
C ILE A 354 16.31 32.12 5.41
N SER A 355 15.68 32.96 6.23
CA SER A 355 16.27 33.47 7.48
C SER A 355 16.78 32.30 8.33
N GLN A 356 18.02 32.38 8.80
CA GLN A 356 18.67 31.39 9.69
C GLN A 356 17.95 31.19 11.04
N ASN A 357 16.84 31.92 11.28
CA ASN A 357 16.10 31.91 12.54
C ASN A 357 14.85 31.01 12.52
N VAL A 358 14.64 30.19 11.50
CA VAL A 358 13.64 29.10 11.60
C VAL A 358 14.25 28.00 12.46
N GLN A 359 13.98 28.05 13.78
CA GLN A 359 14.27 26.94 14.67
C GLN A 359 13.28 25.81 14.36
N TYR A 360 13.83 24.64 14.03
CA TYR A 360 13.12 23.39 13.82
C TYR A 360 12.56 22.81 15.11
#